data_AF-A0A382X027-F1
#
_entry.id   AF-A0A382X027-F1
#
_cell.length_a   1.000
_cell.length_b   1.000
_cell.length_c   1.000
_cell.angle_alpha   90.00
_cell.angle_beta   90.00
_cell.angle_gamma   90.00
#
_symmetry.space_group_name_H-M   'P 1'
#
loop_
_entity.id
_entity.type
_entity.pdbx_description
1 polymer ?
#
loop_
_entity_poly.entity_id
_entity_poly.type
_entity_poly.pdbx_seq_one_letter_code
_entity_poly.pdbx_strand_id
1 'polypeptide(L)'
;MPIKKWDEEGKFWEDDHGLLDDAQIAKCARADEAEPLRSPIPTRMISNGEYMPVPQTDKQKQVEVRIEELTESASKKLGIDRRTFLTSTGGMA
;
A
#
# COMPACT_ATOMS: atom_id res chain seq x y z
N MET A 1 11.41 0.04 -9.50
CA MET A 1 11.53 -0.51 -10.87
C MET A 1 10.13 -0.73 -11.39
N PRO A 2 9.76 -0.22 -12.57
CA PRO A 2 8.41 -0.40 -13.08
C PRO A 2 8.14 -1.89 -13.22
N ILE A 3 7.00 -2.33 -12.68
CA ILE A 3 6.53 -3.70 -12.84
C ILE A 3 6.00 -3.72 -14.26
N LYS A 4 6.88 -4.14 -15.14
CA LYS A 4 6.56 -4.41 -16.53
C LYS A 4 5.26 -5.24 -16.63
N LYS A 5 4.54 -5.20 -17.76
CA LYS A 5 3.26 -5.90 -17.95
C LYS A 5 3.47 -7.29 -18.55
N TRP A 6 2.89 -8.34 -17.96
CA TRP A 6 3.15 -9.70 -18.42
C TRP A 6 2.49 -9.93 -19.79
N ASP A 7 3.33 -10.16 -20.80
CA ASP A 7 2.91 -10.62 -22.12
C ASP A 7 2.83 -12.15 -22.09
N GLU A 8 1.61 -12.68 -22.21
CA GLU A 8 1.34 -14.11 -22.20
C GLU A 8 1.84 -14.83 -23.46
N GLU A 9 1.93 -14.13 -24.59
CA GLU A 9 2.32 -14.69 -25.89
C GLU A 9 3.85 -14.74 -26.02
N GLY A 10 4.52 -13.64 -25.68
CA GLY A 10 5.98 -13.51 -25.71
C GLY A 10 6.70 -13.97 -24.45
N LYS A 11 5.98 -14.19 -23.34
CA LYS A 11 6.50 -14.57 -22.00
C LYS A 11 7.56 -13.60 -21.46
N PHE A 12 7.40 -12.32 -21.73
CA PHE A 12 8.22 -11.29 -21.12
C PHE A 12 7.33 -10.20 -20.55
N TRP A 13 8.00 -9.21 -20.00
CA TRP A 13 7.45 -8.17 -19.18
C TRP A 13 7.60 -6.87 -20.01
N GLU A 14 6.49 -6.31 -20.54
CA GLU A 14 6.44 -5.08 -21.35
C GLU A 14 6.83 -3.84 -20.55
N ASP A 15 7.46 -2.86 -21.19
CA ASP A 15 7.85 -1.62 -20.52
C ASP A 15 6.63 -0.79 -20.08
N ASP A 16 6.72 -0.20 -18.89
CA ASP A 16 5.63 0.50 -18.23
C ASP A 16 5.31 1.81 -18.97
N HIS A 17 4.05 1.94 -19.40
CA HIS A 17 3.55 3.08 -20.16
C HIS A 17 3.11 4.26 -19.26
N GLY A 18 3.57 4.28 -18.00
CA GLY A 18 3.34 5.40 -17.10
C GLY A 18 3.80 6.74 -17.69
N LEU A 19 3.14 7.81 -17.27
CA LEU A 19 3.49 9.19 -17.67
C LEU A 19 4.55 9.82 -16.74
N LEU A 20 5.01 9.09 -15.72
CA LEU A 20 6.11 9.53 -14.87
C LEU A 20 7.45 9.48 -15.63
N ASP A 21 8.27 10.51 -15.46
CA ASP A 21 9.65 10.50 -15.95
C ASP A 21 10.55 9.57 -15.12
N ASP A 22 11.73 9.25 -15.65
CA ASP A 22 12.69 8.35 -14.98
C ASP A 22 13.08 8.83 -13.57
N ALA A 23 13.15 10.15 -13.35
CA ALA A 23 13.51 10.73 -12.07
C ALA A 23 12.38 10.62 -11.04
N GLN A 24 11.13 10.65 -11.50
CA GLN A 24 9.93 10.39 -10.70
C GLN A 24 9.80 8.90 -10.38
N ILE A 25 10.02 8.01 -11.36
CA ILE A 25 10.02 6.56 -11.17
C ILE A 25 11.08 6.16 -10.14
N ALA A 26 12.28 6.76 -10.17
CA ALA A 26 13.34 6.49 -9.21
C ALA A 26 12.98 6.87 -7.76
N LYS A 27 11.99 7.75 -7.54
CA LYS A 27 11.48 8.13 -6.22
C LYS A 27 10.33 7.23 -5.74
N CYS A 28 9.82 6.37 -6.61
CA CYS A 28 8.71 5.48 -6.31
C CYS A 28 9.21 4.09 -5.91
N ALA A 29 8.57 3.52 -4.89
CA ALA A 29 8.66 2.11 -4.56
C ALA A 29 7.28 1.47 -4.76
N ARG A 30 7.22 0.15 -4.93
CA ARG A 30 5.94 -0.53 -5.08
C ARG A 30 5.11 -0.36 -3.80
N ALA A 31 3.81 -0.12 -3.94
CA ALA A 31 2.94 0.18 -2.80
C ALA A 31 2.85 -0.97 -1.78
N ASP A 32 2.85 -2.22 -2.25
CA ASP A 32 2.85 -3.43 -1.42
C ASP A 32 4.14 -3.63 -0.61
N GLU A 33 5.25 -3.08 -1.10
CA GLU A 33 6.54 -3.13 -0.42
C GLU A 33 6.76 -1.95 0.52
N ALA A 34 6.34 -0.76 0.10
CA ALA A 34 6.65 0.51 0.77
C ALA A 34 5.70 0.89 1.91
N GLU A 35 4.48 0.33 1.97
CA GLU A 35 3.48 0.73 2.97
C GLU A 35 3.86 0.23 4.38
N PRO A 36 4.21 1.14 5.33
CA PRO A 36 4.70 0.72 6.65
C PRO A 36 3.62 0.08 7.51
N LEU A 37 2.37 0.57 7.43
CA LEU A 37 1.29 0.09 8.28
C LEU A 37 0.83 -1.32 7.89
N ARG A 38 1.12 -1.77 6.66
CA ARG A 38 0.65 -3.06 6.10
C ARG A 38 -0.86 -3.27 6.35
N SER A 39 -1.62 -2.19 6.23
CA SER A 39 -3.08 -2.21 6.32
C SER A 39 -3.66 -2.92 5.09
N PRO A 40 -4.78 -3.67 5.22
CA PRO A 40 -5.46 -4.25 4.06
C PRO A 40 -5.99 -3.18 3.10
N ILE A 41 -6.27 -1.97 3.59
CA ILE A 41 -6.69 -0.82 2.80
C ILE A 41 -5.61 0.27 2.91
N PRO A 42 -5.06 0.75 1.78
CA PRO A 42 -4.10 1.85 1.79
C PRO A 42 -4.70 3.14 2.38
N THR A 43 -3.97 3.77 3.28
CA THR A 43 -4.33 5.07 3.91
C THR A 43 -3.70 6.26 3.17
N ARG A 44 -2.77 6.01 2.26
CA ARG A 44 -1.98 7.00 1.53
C ARG A 44 -2.35 6.97 0.04
N MET A 45 -2.06 8.07 -0.65
CA MET A 45 -2.18 8.11 -2.11
C MET A 45 -1.11 7.21 -2.73
N ILE A 46 -1.53 6.37 -3.66
CA ILE A 46 -0.65 5.53 -4.47
C ILE A 46 -0.64 6.09 -5.89
N SER A 47 0.54 6.22 -6.48
CA SER A 47 0.64 6.60 -7.89
C SER A 47 0.03 5.52 -8.77
N ASN A 48 -0.80 5.93 -9.73
CA ASN A 48 -1.24 5.08 -10.83
C ASN A 48 -0.23 5.03 -12.00
N GLY A 49 0.96 5.62 -11.84
CA GLY A 49 1.94 5.77 -12.91
C GLY A 49 1.73 7.03 -13.76
N GLU A 50 0.69 7.83 -13.50
CA GLU A 50 0.47 9.11 -14.21
C GLU A 50 0.83 10.33 -13.36
N TYR A 51 0.58 10.25 -12.04
CA TYR A 51 0.78 11.36 -11.12
C TYR A 51 1.58 10.94 -9.90
N MET A 52 2.49 11.81 -9.43
CA MET A 52 3.17 11.61 -8.14
C MET A 52 2.18 11.78 -6.99
N PRO A 53 2.24 10.91 -5.97
CA PRO A 53 1.38 11.05 -4.80
C PRO A 53 1.79 12.28 -4.00
N VAL A 54 0.81 12.96 -3.39
CA VAL A 54 1.10 14.05 -2.45
C VAL A 54 1.73 13.51 -1.16
N PRO A 55 2.50 14.34 -0.43
CA PRO A 55 2.99 13.95 0.90
C PRO A 55 1.84 13.56 1.83
N GLN A 56 2.11 12.62 2.73
CA GLN A 56 1.14 12.17 3.72
C GLN A 56 0.63 13.35 4.56
N THR A 57 -0.68 13.53 4.59
CA THR A 57 -1.35 14.57 5.37
C THR A 57 -1.43 14.21 6.84
N ASP A 58 -1.59 15.20 7.71
CA ASP A 58 -1.72 14.94 9.16
C ASP A 58 -2.98 14.14 9.51
N LYS A 59 -4.06 14.29 8.74
CA LYS A 59 -5.26 13.47 8.88
C LYS A 59 -4.99 12.00 8.55
N GLN A 60 -4.18 11.71 7.51
CA GLN A 60 -3.79 10.34 7.19
C GLN A 60 -2.93 9.73 8.30
N LYS A 61 -2.00 10.50 8.88
CA LYS A 61 -1.22 10.04 10.06
C LYS A 61 -2.13 9.70 11.24
N GLN A 62 -3.13 10.53 11.52
CA GLN A 62 -4.10 10.27 12.59
C GLN A 62 -4.90 8.99 12.34
N VAL A 63 -5.31 8.74 11.09
CA VAL A 63 -5.98 7.48 10.71
C VAL A 63 -5.07 6.28 10.95
N GLU A 64 -3.80 6.35 10.54
CA GLU A 64 -2.84 5.26 10.74
C GLU A 64 -2.63 4.94 12.22
N VAL A 65 -2.40 5.95 13.06
CA VAL A 65 -2.31 5.79 14.53
C VAL A 65 -3.58 5.16 15.08
N ARG A 66 -4.75 5.60 14.61
CA ARG A 66 -6.03 5.08 15.11
C ARG A 66 -6.25 3.62 14.73
N ILE A 67 -5.85 3.23 13.51
CA ILE A 67 -5.90 1.83 13.07
C ILE A 67 -5.00 0.98 13.98
N GLU A 68 -3.78 1.43 14.28
CA GLU A 68 -2.87 0.70 15.17
C GLU A 68 -3.48 0.48 16.56
N GLU A 69 -3.99 1.54 17.19
CA GLU A 69 -4.60 1.46 18.53
C GLU A 69 -5.81 0.51 18.57
N LEU A 70 -6.72 0.63 17.60
CA LEU A 70 -7.94 -0.17 17.55
C LEU A 70 -7.61 -1.64 17.28
N THR A 71 -6.71 -1.90 16.34
CA THR A 71 -6.28 -3.25 15.98
C THR A 71 -5.55 -3.92 17.14
N GLU A 72 -4.67 -3.21 17.83
CA GLU A 72 -3.96 -3.71 19.01
C GLU A 72 -4.93 -4.10 20.13
N SER A 73 -5.93 -3.24 20.40
CA SER A 73 -6.96 -3.53 21.41
C SER A 73 -7.84 -4.72 21.02
N ALA A 74 -8.29 -4.78 19.77
CA ALA A 74 -9.22 -5.80 19.30
C ALA A 74 -8.55 -7.17 19.15
N SER A 75 -7.34 -7.22 18.58
CA SER A 75 -6.57 -8.46 18.42
C SER A 75 -6.25 -9.11 19.76
N LYS A 76 -5.83 -8.32 20.77
CA LYS A 76 -5.63 -8.78 22.15
C LYS A 76 -6.88 -9.40 22.77
N LYS A 77 -8.05 -8.79 22.58
CA LYS A 77 -9.32 -9.33 23.09
C LYS A 77 -9.69 -10.66 22.47
N LEU A 78 -9.28 -10.89 21.22
CA LEU A 78 -9.55 -12.13 20.48
C LEU A 78 -8.42 -13.16 20.60
N GLY A 79 -7.30 -12.82 21.25
CA GLY A 79 -6.17 -13.73 21.43
C GLY A 79 -5.41 -14.06 20.14
N ILE A 80 -5.49 -13.20 19.13
CA ILE A 80 -4.79 -13.37 17.84
C ILE A 80 -3.79 -12.22 17.62
N ASP A 81 -2.83 -12.41 16.72
CA ASP A 81 -1.90 -11.33 16.37
C ASP A 81 -2.56 -10.27 15.46
N ARG A 82 -1.94 -9.08 15.44
CA ARG A 82 -2.39 -7.92 14.68
C ARG A 82 -2.59 -8.22 13.19
N ARG A 83 -1.68 -8.98 12.58
CA ARG A 83 -1.74 -9.27 11.14
C ARG A 83 -2.89 -10.22 10.84
N THR A 84 -3.05 -11.28 11.63
CA THR A 84 -4.19 -12.20 11.51
C THR A 84 -5.51 -11.46 11.67
N PHE A 85 -5.60 -10.54 12.64
CA PHE A 85 -6.79 -9.71 12.81
C PHE A 85 -7.08 -8.87 11.56
N LEU A 86 -6.09 -8.16 11.03
CA LEU A 86 -6.25 -7.29 9.86
C LEU A 86 -6.62 -8.05 8.57
N THR A 87 -6.21 -9.32 8.46
CA THR A 87 -6.61 -10.19 7.33
C THR A 87 -7.98 -10.84 7.50
N SER A 88 -8.62 -10.67 8.67
CA SER A 88 -9.95 -11.20 8.96
C SER A 88 -11.05 -10.17 8.64
N THR A 89 -12.30 -10.56 8.80
CA THR A 89 -13.43 -9.62 8.70
C THR A 89 -13.35 -8.47 9.70
N GLY A 90 -12.70 -8.66 10.85
CA GLY A 90 -12.47 -7.62 11.85
C GLY A 90 -11.51 -6.52 11.39
N GLY A 91 -10.65 -6.79 10.41
CA GLY A 91 -9.77 -5.78 9.79
C GLY A 91 -10.45 -4.90 8.74
N MET A 92 -11.65 -5.29 8.30
CA MET A 92 -12.42 -4.59 7.27
C MET A 92 -13.65 -3.83 7.83
N ALA A 93 -14.04 -4.13 9.07
CA ALA A 93 -15.20 -3.57 9.76
C ALA A 93 -14.83 -2.28 10.51
#